data_AF-A0A080ZG96-F1
#
_entry.id   AF-A0A080ZG96-F1
#
_cell.length_a   1.000
_cell.length_b   1.000
_cell.length_c   1.000
_cell.angle_alpha   90.00
_cell.angle_beta   90.00
_cell.angle_gamma   90.00
#
_symmetry.space_group_name_H-M   'P 1'
#
loop_
_entity.id
_entity.type
_entity.pdbx_description
1 polymer ?
#
loop_
_entity_poly.entity_id
_entity_poly.type
_entity_poly.pdbx_seq_one_letter_code
_entity_poly.pdbx_strand_id
1 'polypeptide(L)'
;MDIADAFDAISGYEETLVAQGEAMGMERGRELGIEEGRELGVMKGAEIGSELGFYQGCHLVWSHMLQSDELKSKLPARAAKSVASFGALLEAFELKVRVSMKKRSYG
;
A
#
# COMPACT_ATOMS: atom_id res chain seq x y z
N MET A 1 -14.02 56.50 3.15
CA MET A 1 -14.03 55.48 4.19
C MET A 1 -14.05 56.24 5.50
N ASP A 2 -15.16 56.13 6.23
CA ASP A 2 -15.30 56.74 7.55
C ASP A 2 -14.37 56.02 8.54
N ILE A 3 -13.92 56.71 9.59
CA ILE A 3 -13.17 56.10 10.70
C ILE A 3 -14.00 55.00 11.36
N ALA A 4 -15.31 55.19 11.45
CA ALA A 4 -16.24 54.17 11.94
C ALA A 4 -16.20 52.88 11.09
N ASP A 5 -16.23 53.00 9.75
CA ASP A 5 -16.11 51.86 8.84
C ASP A 5 -14.78 51.09 9.02
N ALA A 6 -13.70 51.79 9.35
CA ALA A 6 -12.39 51.18 9.56
C ALA A 6 -12.31 50.40 10.88
N PHE A 7 -12.93 50.89 11.96
CA PHE A 7 -13.00 50.16 13.23
C PHE A 7 -13.97 48.97 13.15
N ASP A 8 -15.09 49.11 12.45
CA ASP A 8 -16.04 48.02 12.21
C ASP A 8 -15.42 46.90 11.35
N ALA A 9 -14.54 47.23 10.39
CA ALA A 9 -13.82 46.25 9.60
C ALA A 9 -12.71 45.49 10.37
N ILE A 10 -12.16 46.10 11.42
CA ILE A 10 -11.17 45.47 12.31
C ILE A 10 -11.89 44.59 13.36
N SER A 11 -13.11 44.96 13.73
CA SER A 11 -13.98 44.15 14.59
C SER A 11 -14.30 42.81 13.91
N GLY A 12 -13.93 41.68 14.54
CA GLY A 12 -14.11 40.34 13.96
C GLY A 12 -13.05 39.90 12.94
N TYR A 13 -12.00 40.71 12.72
CA TYR A 13 -10.90 40.32 11.83
C TYR A 13 -10.15 39.09 12.35
N GLU A 14 -9.96 38.98 13.67
CA GLU A 14 -9.34 37.79 14.29
C GLU A 14 -10.15 36.51 14.02
N GLU A 15 -11.47 36.55 14.17
CA GLU A 15 -12.37 35.42 13.89
C GLU A 15 -12.30 35.01 12.41
N THR A 16 -12.19 36.00 11.51
CA THR A 16 -12.02 35.76 10.08
C THR A 16 -10.68 35.10 9.78
N LEU A 17 -9.59 35.56 10.38
CA LEU A 17 -8.26 34.97 10.21
C LEU A 17 -8.21 33.53 10.76
N VAL A 18 -8.84 33.27 11.91
CA VAL A 18 -8.92 31.93 12.50
C VAL A 18 -9.70 31.00 11.55
N ALA A 19 -10.88 31.40 11.09
CA ALA A 19 -11.68 30.61 10.17
C ALA A 19 -10.94 30.31 8.85
N GLN A 20 -10.21 31.29 8.30
CA GLN A 20 -9.37 31.10 7.12
C GLN A 20 -8.21 30.15 7.39
N GLY A 21 -7.54 30.30 8.54
CA GLY A 21 -6.45 29.42 8.96
C GLY A 21 -6.90 27.96 9.11
N GLU A 22 -8.05 27.74 9.73
CA GLU A 22 -8.65 26.40 9.88
C GLU A 22 -9.03 25.79 8.53
N ALA A 23 -9.68 26.57 7.65
CA ALA A 23 -10.05 26.11 6.31
C ALA A 23 -8.82 25.72 5.48
N MET A 24 -7.79 26.57 5.45
CA MET A 24 -6.53 26.28 4.76
C MET A 24 -5.81 25.07 5.36
N GLY A 25 -5.80 24.95 6.70
CA GLY A 25 -5.20 23.82 7.39
C GLY A 25 -5.89 22.50 7.05
N MET A 26 -7.24 22.50 7.02
CA MET A 26 -8.03 21.33 6.64
C MET A 26 -7.80 20.92 5.18
N GLU A 27 -7.83 21.89 4.26
CA GLU A 27 -7.61 21.61 2.83
C GLU A 27 -6.21 21.05 2.59
N ARG A 28 -5.18 21.70 3.13
CA ARG A 28 -3.79 21.27 3.00
C ARG A 28 -3.54 19.91 3.64
N GLY A 29 -4.11 19.66 4.81
CA GLY A 29 -4.02 18.37 5.48
C GLY A 29 -4.64 17.25 4.66
N ARG A 30 -5.79 17.52 4.02
CA ARG A 30 -6.46 16.56 3.12
C ARG A 30 -5.60 16.26 1.88
N GLU A 31 -5.07 17.29 1.23
CA GLU A 31 -4.22 17.13 0.05
C GLU A 31 -2.95 16.33 0.36
N LEU A 32 -2.26 16.70 1.44
CA LEU A 32 -1.06 16.00 1.88
C LEU A 32 -1.36 14.53 2.21
N GLY A 33 -2.45 14.26 2.94
CA GLY A 33 -2.84 12.88 3.28
C GLY A 33 -3.12 12.02 2.04
N ILE A 34 -3.70 12.59 0.98
CA ILE A 34 -3.91 11.90 -0.30
C ILE A 34 -2.58 11.61 -0.99
N GLU A 35 -1.69 12.61 -1.06
CA GLU A 35 -0.39 12.47 -1.71
C GLU A 35 0.49 11.43 -1.00
N GLU A 36 0.66 11.56 0.31
CA GLU A 36 1.43 10.61 1.14
C GLU A 36 0.84 9.21 1.06
N GLY A 37 -0.49 9.08 1.16
CA GLY A 37 -1.17 7.79 1.05
C GLY A 37 -0.92 7.13 -0.31
N ARG A 38 -0.93 7.90 -1.40
CA ARG A 38 -0.63 7.41 -2.74
C ARG A 38 0.83 6.96 -2.86
N GLU A 39 1.78 7.78 -2.42
CA GLU A 39 3.22 7.47 -2.50
C GLU A 39 3.59 6.24 -1.68
N LEU A 40 3.11 6.18 -0.43
CA LEU A 40 3.29 5.01 0.43
C LEU A 40 2.66 3.76 -0.19
N GLY A 41 1.46 3.90 -0.76
CA GLY A 41 0.77 2.80 -1.45
C GLY A 41 1.57 2.26 -2.64
N VAL A 42 2.14 3.15 -3.47
CA VAL A 42 2.98 2.77 -4.61
C VAL A 42 4.27 2.09 -4.15
N MET A 43 5.01 2.71 -3.22
CA MET A 43 6.28 2.20 -2.72
C MET A 43 6.10 0.82 -2.07
N LYS A 44 5.16 0.70 -1.14
CA LYS A 44 4.91 -0.57 -0.44
C LYS A 44 4.29 -1.61 -1.35
N GLY A 45 3.42 -1.21 -2.28
CA GLY A 45 2.88 -2.10 -3.30
C GLY A 45 3.98 -2.70 -4.18
N ALA A 46 4.92 -1.88 -4.63
CA ALA A 46 6.05 -2.32 -5.45
C ALA A 46 7.01 -3.24 -4.67
N GLU A 47 7.35 -2.91 -3.43
CA GLU A 47 8.19 -3.72 -2.54
C GLU A 47 7.59 -5.12 -2.34
N ILE A 48 6.33 -5.18 -1.89
CA ILE A 48 5.63 -6.45 -1.66
C ILE A 48 5.46 -7.22 -2.98
N GLY A 49 5.09 -6.54 -4.06
CA GLY A 49 4.93 -7.17 -5.38
C GLY A 49 6.22 -7.80 -5.89
N SER A 50 7.37 -7.13 -5.71
CA SER A 50 8.67 -7.64 -6.10
C SER A 50 9.06 -8.88 -5.30
N GLU A 51 8.86 -8.88 -3.99
CA GLU A 51 9.14 -10.03 -3.13
C GLU A 51 8.26 -11.23 -3.52
N LEU A 52 6.96 -11.02 -3.70
CA LEU A 52 6.05 -12.08 -4.12
C LEU A 52 6.41 -12.65 -5.49
N GLY A 53 6.72 -11.78 -6.47
CA GLY A 53 7.13 -12.21 -7.80
C GLY A 53 8.42 -13.05 -7.77
N PHE A 54 9.40 -12.64 -6.96
CA PHE A 54 10.62 -13.41 -6.75
C PHE A 54 10.32 -14.81 -6.18
N TYR A 55 9.53 -14.88 -5.11
CA TYR A 55 9.20 -16.15 -4.47
C TYR A 55 8.35 -17.07 -5.36
N GLN A 56 7.37 -16.51 -6.08
CA GLN A 56 6.62 -17.26 -7.10
C GLN A 56 7.56 -17.80 -8.19
N GLY A 57 8.49 -16.99 -8.68
CA GLY A 57 9.50 -17.40 -9.65
C GLY A 57 10.34 -18.59 -9.16
N CYS A 58 10.84 -18.52 -7.91
CA CYS A 58 11.57 -19.64 -7.30
C CYS A 58 10.70 -20.90 -7.21
N HIS A 59 9.46 -20.77 -6.75
CA HIS A 59 8.52 -21.89 -6.67
C HIS A 59 8.28 -22.55 -8.04
N LEU A 60 8.11 -21.75 -9.11
CA LEU A 60 7.93 -22.24 -10.47
C LEU A 60 9.17 -22.99 -10.98
N VAL A 61 10.36 -22.42 -10.80
CA VAL A 61 11.62 -23.05 -11.20
C VAL A 61 11.81 -24.39 -10.49
N TRP A 62 11.65 -24.44 -9.18
CA TRP A 62 11.82 -25.68 -8.42
C TRP A 62 10.74 -26.71 -8.75
N SER A 63 9.50 -26.28 -8.98
CA SER A 63 8.42 -27.16 -9.43
C SER A 63 8.75 -27.79 -10.78
N HIS A 64 9.31 -27.01 -11.71
CA HIS A 64 9.74 -27.52 -13.01
C HIS A 64 10.91 -28.51 -12.89
N MET A 65 11.91 -28.20 -12.06
CA MET A 65 13.03 -29.12 -11.80
C MET A 65 12.56 -30.47 -11.23
N LEU A 66 11.51 -30.48 -10.39
CA LEU A 66 10.94 -31.71 -9.83
C LEU A 66 10.21 -32.58 -10.86
N GLN A 67 9.82 -32.02 -12.01
CA GLN A 67 9.15 -32.74 -13.10
C GLN A 67 10.13 -33.39 -14.08
N SER A 68 11.39 -32.95 -14.09
CA SER A 68 12.45 -33.52 -14.93
C SER A 68 13.24 -34.58 -14.16
N ASP A 69 13.28 -35.82 -14.63
CA ASP A 69 14.02 -36.90 -13.95
C ASP A 69 15.53 -36.60 -13.82
N GLU A 70 16.11 -35.92 -14.81
CA GLU A 70 17.50 -35.49 -14.79
C GLU A 70 17.77 -34.43 -13.71
N LEU A 71 16.93 -33.39 -13.64
CA LEU A 71 17.11 -32.28 -12.69
C LEU A 71 16.67 -32.64 -11.28
N LYS A 72 15.66 -33.50 -11.15
CA LYS A 72 15.18 -34.03 -9.88
C LYS A 72 16.25 -34.81 -9.14
N SER A 73 17.13 -35.52 -9.86
CA SER A 73 18.27 -36.22 -9.26
C SER A 73 19.28 -35.29 -8.57
N LYS A 74 19.30 -34.00 -8.97
CA LYS A 74 20.15 -32.95 -8.38
C LYS A 74 19.51 -32.27 -7.17
N LEU A 75 18.25 -32.58 -6.86
CA LEU A 75 17.52 -32.00 -5.73
C LEU A 75 17.57 -32.95 -4.52
N PRO A 76 17.58 -32.41 -3.28
CA PRO A 76 17.52 -33.23 -2.09
C PRO A 76 16.17 -33.97 -2.01
N ALA A 77 16.14 -35.16 -1.41
CA ALA A 77 14.94 -36.00 -1.31
C ALA A 77 13.71 -35.29 -0.70
N ARG A 78 13.94 -34.30 0.18
CA ARG A 78 12.90 -33.51 0.83
C ARG A 78 12.38 -32.33 -0.01
N ALA A 79 13.05 -32.00 -1.12
CA ALA A 79 12.72 -30.82 -1.94
C ALA A 79 11.25 -30.79 -2.37
N ALA A 80 10.70 -31.93 -2.80
CA ALA A 80 9.29 -32.02 -3.22
C ALA A 80 8.32 -31.55 -2.13
N LYS A 81 8.53 -32.00 -0.88
CA LYS A 81 7.69 -31.60 0.25
C LYS A 81 7.87 -30.12 0.60
N SER A 82 9.11 -29.63 0.56
CA SER A 82 9.40 -28.22 0.84
C SER A 82 8.79 -27.29 -0.21
N VAL A 83 8.92 -27.63 -1.50
CA VAL A 83 8.34 -26.85 -2.61
C VAL A 83 6.82 -26.83 -2.52
N ALA A 84 6.17 -27.97 -2.27
CA ALA A 84 4.73 -28.03 -2.08
C ALA A 84 4.25 -27.19 -0.88
N SER A 85 4.96 -27.28 0.27
CA SER A 85 4.64 -26.44 1.43
C SER A 85 4.85 -24.95 1.14
N PHE A 86 5.86 -24.60 0.36
CA PHE A 86 6.14 -23.23 -0.03
C PHE A 86 5.05 -22.67 -0.96
N GLY A 87 4.59 -23.45 -1.94
CA GLY A 87 3.46 -23.09 -2.80
C GLY A 87 2.18 -22.81 -2.00
N ALA A 88 1.85 -23.65 -1.02
CA ALA A 88 0.69 -23.45 -0.16
C ALA A 88 0.77 -22.13 0.66
N LEU A 89 1.97 -21.72 1.07
CA LEU A 89 2.18 -20.43 1.76
C LEU A 89 1.96 -19.25 0.81
N LEU A 90 2.40 -19.35 -0.44
CA LEU A 90 2.18 -18.31 -1.45
C LEU A 90 0.70 -18.13 -1.76
N GLU A 91 -0.04 -19.22 -1.99
CA GLU A 91 -1.49 -19.18 -2.25
C GLU A 91 -2.27 -18.58 -1.05
N ALA A 92 -1.92 -18.98 0.18
CA ALA A 92 -2.55 -18.45 1.38
C ALA A 92 -2.32 -16.93 1.52
N PHE A 93 -1.14 -16.45 1.14
CA PHE A 93 -0.83 -15.02 1.16
C PHE A 93 -1.66 -14.24 0.12
N GLU A 94 -1.75 -14.73 -1.11
CA GLU A 94 -2.53 -14.10 -2.18
C GLU A 94 -4.01 -13.96 -1.83
N LEU A 95 -4.60 -15.00 -1.23
CA LEU A 95 -5.99 -14.97 -0.76
C LEU A 95 -6.20 -13.88 0.31
N LYS A 96 -5.25 -13.73 1.24
CA LYS A 96 -5.31 -12.69 2.27
C LYS A 96 -5.22 -11.28 1.67
N VAL A 97 -4.33 -11.08 0.70
CA VAL A 97 -4.20 -9.80 -0.01
C VAL A 97 -5.49 -9.47 -0.78
N ARG A 98 -6.05 -10.42 -1.52
CA ARG A 98 -7.28 -10.24 -2.31
C ARG A 98 -8.49 -9.88 -1.44
N VAL A 99 -8.63 -10.52 -0.28
CA VAL A 99 -9.71 -10.23 0.68
C VAL A 99 -9.51 -8.85 1.34
N SER A 100 -8.27 -8.49 1.68
CA SER A 100 -7.96 -7.18 2.28
C SER A 100 -8.23 -6.02 1.31
N MET A 101 -7.84 -6.18 0.04
CA MET A 101 -8.12 -5.18 -1.01
C MET A 101 -9.63 -4.98 -1.23
N LYS A 102 -10.41 -6.06 -1.20
CA LYS A 102 -11.87 -5.99 -1.39
C LYS A 102 -12.57 -5.24 -0.26
N LYS A 103 -12.11 -5.35 0.99
CA LYS A 103 -12.68 -4.59 2.12
C LYS A 103 -12.39 -3.09 2.05
N ARG A 104 -11.28 -2.68 1.43
CA ARG A 104 -10.85 -1.27 1.33
C ARG A 104 -11.54 -0.49 0.21
N SER A 105 -12.25 -1.17 -0.70
CA SER A 105 -12.98 -0.57 -1.83
C SER A 105 -14.45 -0.20 -1.53
N TYR A 106 -14.98 -0.57 -0.35
CA TYR A 106 -16.36 -0.30 0.07
C TYR A 106 -16.46 0.63 1.29
N GLY A 107 -15.36 1.29 1.67
CA GLY A 107 -15.29 2.22 2.79
C GLY A 107 -15.01 3.63 2.32
#